data_AF-A0A2W0AXE8-F1
#
_entry.id   AF-A0A2W0AXE8-F1
#
_cell.length_a   1.000
_cell.length_b   1.000
_cell.length_c   1.000
_cell.angle_alpha   90.00
_cell.angle_beta   90.00
_cell.angle_gamma   90.00
#
_symmetry.space_group_name_H-M   'P 1'
#
loop_
_entity.id
_entity.type
_entity.pdbx_description
1 polymer ?
#
loop_
_entity_poly.entity_id
_entity_poly.type
_entity_poly.pdbx_seq_one_letter_code
_entity_poly.pdbx_strand_id
1 'polypeptide(L)'
;YASEKKIRERNKLYYRFAHWPIWIAVFYLAPGPFTFDLFAHGVHPYMAAWLGLVIVGTGIAGLFGKLPGVEPRPYIIRFTEDRPNPLYRRICYTLAWSELVTYAALNIVGLFGAIVTGHWRLQQIYSHAYFPIAALFWILGTLGKLPRVKASTSGEGHERRYFYGAVWACVVAQPILGLLWWWLPRGRGFDILRLCGFMGVLAFMGGLAVRGHLPRTRPILPGELAVSD
;
A
#
# COMPACT_ATOMS: atom_id res chain seq x y z
N TYR A 1 2.32 8.09 -35.18
CA TYR A 1 3.36 7.40 -34.38
C TYR A 1 3.12 7.59 -32.88
N ALA A 2 3.47 6.64 -32.01
CA ALA A 2 3.37 6.83 -30.55
C ALA A 2 4.32 7.92 -30.00
N SER A 3 5.38 8.25 -30.75
CA SER A 3 6.32 9.35 -30.47
C SER A 3 5.75 10.75 -30.73
N GLU A 4 4.58 10.89 -31.37
CA GLU A 4 4.00 12.19 -31.76
C GLU A 4 2.89 12.67 -30.81
N LYS A 5 2.47 11.86 -29.82
CA LYS A 5 1.47 12.29 -28.84
C LYS A 5 2.04 13.37 -27.93
N LYS A 6 1.34 14.49 -27.76
CA LYS A 6 1.67 15.54 -26.77
C LYS A 6 1.71 14.91 -25.38
N ILE A 7 2.92 14.72 -24.86
CA ILE A 7 3.16 14.26 -23.49
C ILE A 7 3.16 15.48 -22.57
N ARG A 8 2.47 15.39 -21.42
CA ARG A 8 2.52 16.48 -20.44
C ARG A 8 3.93 16.62 -19.89
N GLU A 9 4.48 17.82 -19.92
CA GLU A 9 5.78 18.12 -19.32
C GLU A 9 5.71 18.19 -17.80
N ARG A 10 4.53 18.47 -17.23
CA ARG A 10 4.31 18.64 -15.79
C ARG A 10 3.12 17.82 -15.30
N ASN A 11 3.22 17.28 -14.10
CA ASN A 11 2.08 16.67 -13.41
C ASN A 11 1.11 17.74 -12.93
N LYS A 12 -0.19 17.41 -12.93
CA LYS A 12 -1.25 18.31 -12.46
C LYS A 12 -1.08 18.55 -10.95
N LEU A 13 -1.23 19.78 -10.49
CA LEU A 13 -1.02 20.12 -9.08
C LEU A 13 -1.95 19.34 -8.15
N TYR A 14 -3.25 19.29 -8.45
CA TYR A 14 -4.22 18.53 -7.63
C TYR A 14 -3.84 17.05 -7.53
N TYR A 15 -3.28 16.48 -8.61
CA TYR A 15 -2.87 15.08 -8.63
C TYR A 15 -1.70 14.84 -7.67
N ARG A 16 -0.74 15.77 -7.62
CA ARG A 16 0.39 15.74 -6.68
C ARG A 16 -0.10 15.84 -5.24
N PHE A 17 -1.02 16.77 -4.96
CA PHE A 17 -1.64 16.90 -3.64
C PHE A 17 -2.43 15.66 -3.22
N ALA A 18 -3.17 15.04 -4.13
CA ALA A 18 -3.94 13.83 -3.85
C ALA A 18 -3.07 12.61 -3.49
N HIS A 19 -1.79 12.58 -3.90
CA HIS A 19 -0.86 11.51 -3.54
C HIS A 19 -0.25 11.69 -2.16
N TRP A 20 -0.27 12.90 -1.59
CA TRP A 20 0.35 13.16 -0.29
C TRP A 20 -0.35 12.43 0.86
N PRO A 21 -1.69 12.42 0.99
CA PRO A 21 -2.39 11.63 2.00
C PRO A 21 -2.08 10.13 1.96
N ILE A 22 -1.83 9.58 0.76
CA ILE A 22 -1.48 8.16 0.60
C ILE A 22 -0.16 7.86 1.31
N TRP A 23 0.84 8.73 1.13
CA TRP A 23 2.13 8.56 1.79
C TRP A 23 2.06 8.82 3.29
N ILE A 24 1.25 9.78 3.74
CA ILE A 24 0.97 9.96 5.16
C ILE A 24 0.43 8.64 5.74
N ALA A 25 -0.57 8.02 5.10
CA ALA A 25 -1.14 6.76 5.58
C ALA A 25 -0.09 5.63 5.66
N VAL A 26 0.72 5.44 4.62
CA VAL A 26 1.76 4.39 4.61
C VAL A 26 2.76 4.58 5.77
N PHE A 27 3.31 5.79 5.93
CA PHE A 27 4.31 6.03 6.98
C PHE A 27 3.69 6.10 8.38
N TYR A 28 2.44 6.54 8.49
CA TYR A 28 1.73 6.59 9.77
C TYR A 28 1.46 5.20 10.34
N LEU A 29 1.25 4.20 9.48
CA LEU A 29 1.01 2.81 9.87
C LEU A 29 2.30 2.03 10.20
N ALA A 30 3.47 2.50 9.75
CA ALA A 30 4.76 1.83 9.96
C ALA A 30 5.13 1.48 11.42
N PRO A 31 4.66 2.19 12.46
CA PRO A 31 4.83 1.77 13.86
C PRO A 31 3.93 0.59 14.28
N GLY A 32 3.28 -0.10 13.34
CA GLY A 32 2.73 -1.45 13.49
C GLY A 32 1.92 -1.69 14.75
N PRO A 33 2.50 -2.32 15.81
CA PRO A 33 1.80 -2.58 17.08
C PRO A 33 1.14 -1.35 17.70
N PHE A 34 1.75 -0.16 17.56
CA PHE A 34 1.19 1.08 18.09
C PHE A 34 -0.12 1.50 17.39
N THR A 35 -0.32 1.05 16.15
CA THR A 35 -1.60 1.23 15.45
C THR A 35 -2.72 0.44 16.12
N PHE A 36 -2.43 -0.67 16.82
CA PHE A 36 -3.45 -1.38 17.59
C PHE A 36 -3.96 -0.53 18.75
N ASP A 37 -3.08 0.21 19.42
CA ASP A 37 -3.47 1.10 20.52
C ASP A 37 -4.36 2.25 20.04
N LEU A 38 -4.16 2.74 18.82
CA LEU A 38 -5.05 3.74 18.20
C LEU A 38 -6.49 3.24 18.16
N PHE A 39 -6.70 1.96 17.80
CA PHE A 39 -8.03 1.37 17.73
C PHE A 39 -8.58 0.92 19.09
N ALA A 40 -7.70 0.52 20.02
CA ALA A 40 -8.11 0.04 21.33
C ALA A 40 -8.41 1.17 22.33
N HIS A 41 -7.64 2.26 22.29
CA HIS A 41 -7.65 3.31 23.31
C HIS A 41 -7.82 4.73 22.73
N GLY A 42 -7.82 4.90 21.40
CA GLY A 42 -7.91 6.20 20.74
C GLY A 42 -6.54 6.84 20.47
N VAL A 43 -6.52 8.12 20.09
CA VAL A 43 -5.28 8.82 19.71
C VAL A 43 -4.44 9.12 20.96
N HIS A 44 -3.40 8.31 21.19
CA HIS A 44 -2.41 8.58 22.22
C HIS A 44 -1.43 9.70 21.79
N PRO A 45 -0.89 10.52 22.72
CA PRO A 45 0.11 11.55 22.42
C PRO A 45 1.30 11.12 21.54
N TYR A 46 1.80 9.88 21.66
CA TYR A 46 2.89 9.38 20.80
C TYR A 46 2.42 9.18 19.36
N MET A 47 1.20 8.71 19.12
CA MET A 47 0.63 8.59 17.78
C MET A 47 0.37 9.98 17.18
N ALA A 48 -0.09 10.94 17.99
CA ALA A 48 -0.26 12.33 17.54
C ALA A 48 1.09 12.96 17.15
N ALA A 49 2.13 12.77 17.97
CA ALA A 49 3.49 13.24 17.68
C ALA A 49 4.07 12.56 16.43
N TRP A 50 3.87 11.25 16.28
CA TRP A 50 4.27 10.49 15.09
C TRP A 50 3.54 10.99 13.84
N LEU A 51 2.23 11.21 13.91
CA LEU A 51 1.46 11.78 12.82
C LEU A 51 2.01 13.15 12.41
N GLY A 52 2.30 14.02 13.38
CA GLY A 52 2.92 15.32 13.12
C GLY A 52 4.26 15.19 12.38
N LEU A 53 5.14 14.29 12.85
CA LEU A 53 6.42 14.03 12.21
C LEU A 53 6.24 13.50 10.77
N VAL A 54 5.31 12.56 10.55
CA VAL A 54 5.01 12.00 9.23
C VAL A 54 4.46 13.08 8.30
N ILE A 55 3.54 13.93 8.76
CA ILE A 55 2.98 15.04 7.97
C ILE A 55 4.09 16.00 7.55
N VAL A 56 4.95 16.41 8.49
CA VAL A 56 6.06 17.33 8.20
C VAL A 56 7.06 16.69 7.24
N GLY A 57 7.51 15.46 7.52
CA GLY A 57 8.49 14.76 6.69
C GLY A 57 7.99 14.49 5.28
N THR A 58 6.78 13.95 5.14
CA THR A 58 6.16 13.73 3.82
C THR A 58 5.80 15.03 3.12
N GLY A 59 5.42 16.08 3.86
CA GLY A 59 5.15 17.41 3.32
C GLY A 59 6.41 18.02 2.70
N ILE A 60 7.53 18.01 3.43
CA ILE A 60 8.84 18.45 2.93
C ILE A 60 9.23 17.62 1.70
N ALA A 61 9.16 16.29 1.76
CA ALA A 61 9.44 15.43 0.60
C ALA A 61 8.53 15.75 -0.59
N GLY A 62 7.24 16.01 -0.35
CA GLY A 62 6.28 16.40 -1.37
C GLY A 62 6.58 17.75 -2.03
N LEU A 63 6.98 18.75 -1.25
CA LEU A 63 7.44 20.07 -1.75
C LEU A 63 8.63 19.91 -2.70
N PHE A 64 9.59 19.06 -2.35
CA PHE A 64 10.75 18.74 -3.19
C PHE A 64 10.47 17.71 -4.30
N GLY A 65 9.23 17.21 -4.43
CA GLY A 65 8.85 16.22 -5.44
C GLY A 65 9.55 14.87 -5.26
N LYS A 66 9.83 14.48 -4.01
CA LYS A 66 10.53 13.25 -3.60
C LYS A 66 9.58 12.21 -2.99
N LEU A 67 8.34 12.16 -3.49
CA LEU A 67 7.36 11.12 -3.18
C LEU A 67 6.75 10.60 -4.48
N PRO A 68 6.56 9.28 -4.64
CA PRO A 68 5.94 8.76 -5.85
C PRO A 68 4.53 9.32 -6.08
N GLY A 69 4.30 9.89 -7.26
CA GLY A 69 3.06 10.58 -7.63
C GLY A 69 3.05 12.08 -7.28
N VAL A 70 3.99 12.57 -6.48
CA VAL A 70 4.12 13.99 -6.13
C VAL A 70 5.20 14.68 -6.98
N GLU A 71 5.89 13.95 -7.86
CA GLU A 71 6.93 14.51 -8.72
C GLU A 71 6.37 15.63 -9.62
N PRO A 72 7.13 16.70 -9.87
CA PRO A 72 6.67 17.81 -10.73
C PRO A 72 6.49 17.39 -12.19
N ARG A 73 7.19 16.34 -12.62
CA ARG A 73 7.13 15.78 -13.98
C ARG A 73 6.96 14.25 -13.89
N PRO A 74 6.28 13.61 -14.85
CA PRO A 74 6.27 12.14 -14.92
C PRO A 74 7.70 11.60 -14.99
N TYR A 75 8.05 10.71 -14.05
CA TYR A 75 9.37 10.10 -14.03
C TYR A 75 9.55 9.04 -15.13
N ILE A 76 8.50 8.27 -15.37
CA ILE A 76 8.40 7.26 -16.43
C ILE A 76 7.26 7.66 -17.33
N ILE A 77 7.56 7.79 -18.61
CA ILE A 77 6.64 8.25 -19.64
C ILE A 77 6.25 7.08 -20.53
N ARG A 78 7.20 6.19 -20.84
CA ARG A 78 6.98 5.05 -21.73
C ARG A 78 7.09 3.73 -20.98
N PHE A 79 6.40 2.72 -21.49
CA PHE A 79 6.40 1.38 -20.90
C PHE A 79 7.77 0.69 -20.91
N THR A 80 8.50 0.81 -22.02
CA THR A 80 9.82 0.19 -22.23
C THR A 80 10.96 1.05 -21.70
N GLU A 81 10.66 2.12 -20.97
CA GLU A 81 11.65 3.06 -20.48
C GLU A 81 12.44 2.48 -19.31
N ASP A 82 13.75 2.40 -19.50
CA ASP A 82 14.69 2.00 -18.47
C ASP A 82 15.51 3.22 -18.01
N ARG A 83 15.36 3.56 -16.74
CA ARG A 83 16.10 4.60 -16.04
C ARG A 83 16.53 4.06 -14.68
N PRO A 84 17.57 4.66 -14.06
CA PRO A 84 17.86 4.41 -12.65
C PRO A 84 16.61 4.69 -11.81
N ASN A 85 16.23 3.80 -10.90
CA ASN A 85 15.07 4.03 -10.03
C ASN A 85 15.52 4.87 -8.81
N PRO A 86 14.97 6.09 -8.62
CA PRO A 86 15.35 6.98 -7.53
C PRO A 86 15.18 6.32 -6.16
N LEU A 87 16.13 6.58 -5.27
CA LEU A 87 16.14 5.99 -3.93
C LEU A 87 14.85 6.26 -3.14
N TYR A 88 14.30 7.49 -3.23
CA TYR A 88 13.05 7.83 -2.55
C TYR A 88 11.88 6.95 -3.00
N ARG A 89 11.81 6.59 -4.30
CA ARG A 89 10.77 5.70 -4.83
C ARG A 89 10.93 4.30 -4.26
N ARG A 90 12.16 3.79 -4.25
CA ARG A 90 12.49 2.46 -3.70
C ARG A 90 12.14 2.36 -2.22
N ILE A 91 12.47 3.37 -1.41
CA ILE A 91 12.10 3.44 0.02
C ILE A 91 10.58 3.44 0.18
N CYS A 92 9.89 4.34 -0.52
CA CYS A 92 8.44 4.48 -0.45
C CYS A 92 7.72 3.19 -0.83
N TYR A 93 8.12 2.53 -1.93
CA TYR A 93 7.51 1.27 -2.35
C TYR A 93 7.85 0.11 -1.41
N THR A 94 9.02 0.10 -0.79
CA THR A 94 9.40 -0.90 0.23
C THR A 94 8.48 -0.82 1.43
N LEU A 95 8.28 0.39 1.96
CA LEU A 95 7.37 0.65 3.08
C LEU A 95 5.93 0.35 2.69
N ALA A 96 5.49 0.74 1.49
CA ALA A 96 4.15 0.39 1.03
C ALA A 96 3.93 -1.12 0.96
N TRP A 97 4.91 -1.89 0.46
CA TRP A 97 4.83 -3.36 0.46
C TRP A 97 4.81 -3.95 1.86
N SER A 98 5.63 -3.45 2.80
CA SER A 98 5.60 -3.94 4.18
C SER A 98 4.23 -3.73 4.80
N GLU A 99 3.65 -2.53 4.67
CA GLU A 99 2.36 -2.24 5.30
C GLU A 99 1.22 -3.03 4.66
N LEU A 100 1.13 -3.04 3.33
CA LEU A 100 0.06 -3.76 2.62
C LEU A 100 0.01 -5.23 3.00
N VAL A 101 1.18 -5.90 3.01
CA VAL A 101 1.23 -7.34 3.27
C VAL A 101 1.11 -7.63 4.76
N THR A 102 1.80 -6.88 5.62
CA THR A 102 1.83 -7.17 7.06
C THR A 102 0.44 -7.03 7.66
N TYR A 103 -0.27 -5.93 7.40
CA TYR A 103 -1.63 -5.73 7.93
C TYR A 103 -2.63 -6.76 7.38
N ALA A 104 -2.54 -7.11 6.09
CA ALA A 104 -3.43 -8.12 5.51
C ALA A 104 -3.17 -9.50 6.14
N ALA A 105 -1.90 -9.90 6.23
CA ALA A 105 -1.50 -11.19 6.78
C ALA A 105 -1.87 -11.32 8.26
N LEU A 106 -1.59 -10.30 9.08
CA LEU A 106 -1.90 -10.33 10.51
C LEU A 106 -3.40 -10.42 10.77
N ASN A 107 -4.23 -9.72 10.00
CA ASN A 107 -5.69 -9.82 10.12
C ASN A 107 -6.21 -11.21 9.73
N ILE A 108 -5.66 -11.81 8.68
CA ILE A 108 -6.00 -13.20 8.29
C ILE A 108 -5.61 -14.17 9.41
N VAL A 109 -4.37 -14.10 9.88
CA VAL A 109 -3.84 -15.00 10.92
C VAL A 109 -4.61 -14.84 12.23
N GLY A 110 -4.93 -13.61 12.63
CA GLY A 110 -5.66 -13.36 13.86
C GLY A 110 -7.11 -13.85 13.82
N LEU A 111 -7.81 -13.64 12.70
CA LEU A 111 -9.16 -14.19 12.51
C LEU A 111 -9.13 -15.72 12.47
N PHE A 112 -8.21 -16.31 11.72
CA PHE A 112 -8.05 -17.77 11.66
C PHE A 112 -7.74 -18.36 13.03
N GLY A 113 -6.81 -17.74 13.77
CA GLY A 113 -6.47 -18.12 15.14
C GLY A 113 -7.68 -18.02 16.08
N ALA A 114 -8.49 -16.97 15.97
CA ALA A 114 -9.71 -16.82 16.77
C ALA A 114 -10.76 -17.90 16.44
N ILE A 115 -10.90 -18.28 15.18
CA ILE A 115 -11.82 -19.35 14.76
C ILE A 115 -11.39 -20.69 15.38
N VAL A 116 -10.11 -21.06 15.22
CA VAL A 116 -9.57 -22.35 15.68
C VAL A 116 -9.54 -22.44 17.20
N THR A 117 -9.02 -21.40 17.87
CA THR A 117 -8.79 -21.44 19.32
C THR A 117 -9.98 -20.94 20.13
N GLY A 118 -10.91 -20.21 19.52
CA GLY A 118 -11.98 -19.48 20.22
C GLY A 118 -11.50 -18.24 20.99
N HIS A 119 -10.20 -17.88 20.90
CA HIS A 119 -9.61 -16.79 21.66
C HIS A 119 -9.10 -15.68 20.74
N TRP A 120 -9.53 -14.46 21.00
CA TRP A 120 -9.02 -13.29 20.29
C TRP A 120 -7.64 -12.90 20.81
N ARG A 121 -6.61 -13.02 19.96
CA ARG A 121 -5.20 -12.73 20.31
C ARG A 121 -4.50 -11.79 19.33
N LEU A 122 -5.27 -10.94 18.63
CA LEU A 122 -4.73 -10.11 17.56
C LEU A 122 -3.63 -9.16 18.07
N GLN A 123 -3.79 -8.58 19.26
CA GLN A 123 -2.77 -7.69 19.85
C GLN A 123 -1.42 -8.41 20.07
N GLN A 124 -1.46 -9.62 20.63
CA GLN A 124 -0.26 -10.43 20.88
C GLN A 124 0.39 -10.85 19.57
N ILE A 125 -0.41 -11.18 18.56
CA ILE A 125 0.09 -11.51 17.22
C ILE A 125 0.77 -10.28 16.61
N TYR A 126 0.15 -9.10 16.66
CA TYR A 126 0.75 -7.86 16.15
C TYR A 126 2.06 -7.52 16.86
N SER A 127 2.10 -7.60 18.19
CA SER A 127 3.29 -7.21 18.97
C SER A 127 4.51 -8.09 18.68
N HIS A 128 4.32 -9.36 18.33
CA HIS A 128 5.42 -10.29 18.07
C HIS A 128 5.71 -10.50 16.58
N ALA A 129 4.68 -10.51 15.71
CA ALA A 129 4.83 -10.89 14.31
C ALA A 129 4.96 -9.70 13.35
N TYR A 130 4.53 -8.50 13.73
CA TYR A 130 4.60 -7.33 12.84
C TYR A 130 6.03 -7.05 12.38
N PHE A 131 6.96 -6.83 13.31
CA PHE A 131 8.33 -6.45 12.96
C PHE A 131 9.09 -7.55 12.20
N PRO A 132 8.97 -8.85 12.53
CA PRO A 132 9.56 -9.91 11.71
C PRO A 132 9.05 -9.90 10.25
N ILE A 133 7.75 -9.72 10.03
CA ILE A 133 7.19 -9.67 8.66
C ILE A 133 7.65 -8.38 7.96
N ALA A 134 7.52 -7.22 8.61
CA ALA A 134 7.94 -5.95 8.05
C ALA A 134 9.45 -5.94 7.70
N ALA A 135 10.30 -6.46 8.60
CA ALA A 135 11.74 -6.59 8.39
C ALA A 135 12.07 -7.47 7.18
N LEU A 136 11.33 -8.57 6.96
CA LEU A 136 11.48 -9.37 5.74
C LEU A 136 11.25 -8.53 4.49
N PHE A 137 10.17 -7.74 4.46
CA PHE A 137 9.89 -6.85 3.33
C PHE A 137 10.92 -5.72 3.20
N TRP A 138 11.45 -5.19 4.30
CA TRP A 138 12.52 -4.20 4.26
C TRP A 138 13.80 -4.79 3.68
N ILE A 139 14.18 -6.01 4.08
CA ILE A 139 15.32 -6.73 3.51
C ILE A 139 15.09 -6.94 2.01
N LEU A 140 13.95 -7.50 1.60
CA LEU A 140 13.63 -7.70 0.18
C LEU A 140 13.64 -6.38 -0.61
N GLY A 141 13.18 -5.29 0.01
CA GLY A 141 13.19 -3.95 -0.57
C GLY A 141 14.61 -3.41 -0.74
N THR A 142 15.46 -3.53 0.28
CA THR A 142 16.87 -3.11 0.19
C THR A 142 17.61 -3.84 -0.92
N LEU A 143 17.35 -5.15 -1.06
CA LEU A 143 17.87 -6.01 -2.12
C LEU A 143 17.23 -5.75 -3.51
N GLY A 144 16.23 -4.87 -3.60
CA GLY A 144 15.54 -4.55 -4.85
C GLY A 144 14.73 -5.72 -5.43
N LYS A 145 14.29 -6.67 -4.59
CA LYS A 145 13.55 -7.87 -5.00
C LYS A 145 12.04 -7.68 -5.04
N LEU A 146 11.55 -6.56 -4.52
CA LEU A 146 10.12 -6.21 -4.55
C LEU A 146 9.74 -5.49 -5.86
N PRO A 147 8.52 -5.70 -6.37
CA PRO A 147 8.02 -4.94 -7.53
C PRO A 147 8.10 -3.44 -7.28
N ARG A 148 8.63 -2.69 -8.25
CA ARG A 148 8.92 -1.25 -8.25
C ARG A 148 10.04 -0.79 -7.32
N VAL A 149 10.77 -1.71 -6.68
CA VAL A 149 11.90 -1.39 -5.78
C VAL A 149 13.26 -1.70 -6.42
N LYS A 150 13.27 -2.35 -7.60
CA LYS A 150 14.46 -2.62 -8.39
C LYS A 150 15.27 -1.35 -8.64
N ALA A 151 16.58 -1.51 -8.83
CA ALA A 151 17.49 -0.39 -9.14
C ALA A 151 17.24 0.24 -10.52
N SER A 152 16.58 -0.48 -11.42
CA SER A 152 16.18 -0.04 -12.76
C SER A 152 14.66 0.00 -12.86
N THR A 153 14.14 0.92 -13.68
CA THR A 153 12.70 1.01 -13.97
C THR A 153 12.23 0.02 -15.05
N SER A 154 13.13 -0.84 -15.56
CA SER A 154 12.80 -1.83 -16.57
C SER A 154 11.71 -2.79 -16.08
N GLY A 155 10.66 -2.94 -16.88
CA GLY A 155 9.50 -3.77 -16.54
C GLY A 155 8.57 -3.16 -15.49
N GLU A 156 8.80 -1.92 -15.02
CA GLU A 156 7.93 -1.28 -14.02
C GLU A 156 6.48 -1.14 -14.48
N GLY A 157 6.22 -1.13 -15.79
CA GLY A 157 4.87 -1.13 -16.34
C GLY A 157 4.07 -2.39 -15.97
N HIS A 158 4.71 -3.57 -15.95
CA HIS A 158 4.09 -4.80 -15.46
C HIS A 158 3.96 -4.80 -13.93
N GLU A 159 5.02 -4.38 -13.24
CA GLU A 159 5.05 -4.32 -11.76
C GLU A 159 4.03 -3.34 -11.18
N ARG A 160 3.69 -2.30 -11.95
CA ARG A 160 2.60 -1.34 -11.66
C ARG A 160 1.31 -2.06 -11.28
N ARG A 161 0.90 -3.03 -12.09
CA ARG A 161 -0.37 -3.71 -11.93
C ARG A 161 -0.44 -4.47 -10.62
N TYR A 162 0.61 -5.21 -10.28
CA TYR A 162 0.67 -5.97 -9.03
C TYR A 162 0.67 -5.06 -7.81
N PHE A 163 1.47 -3.99 -7.84
CA PHE A 163 1.52 -3.02 -6.75
C PHE A 163 0.17 -2.32 -6.54
N TYR A 164 -0.41 -1.73 -7.60
CA TYR A 164 -1.69 -1.04 -7.48
C TYR A 164 -2.86 -1.99 -7.21
N GLY A 165 -2.79 -3.24 -7.67
CA GLY A 165 -3.74 -4.28 -7.29
C GLY A 165 -3.73 -4.54 -5.78
N ALA A 166 -2.55 -4.67 -5.17
CA ALA A 166 -2.42 -4.83 -3.72
C ALA A 166 -2.93 -3.58 -2.96
N VAL A 167 -2.60 -2.38 -3.45
CA VAL A 167 -3.10 -1.12 -2.88
C VAL A 167 -4.62 -1.08 -2.88
N TRP A 168 -5.26 -1.30 -4.04
CA TRP A 168 -6.72 -1.30 -4.14
C TRP A 168 -7.37 -2.37 -3.26
N ALA A 169 -6.80 -3.58 -3.24
CA ALA A 169 -7.32 -4.66 -2.40
C ALA A 169 -7.29 -4.29 -0.92
N CYS A 170 -6.15 -3.80 -0.41
CA CYS A 170 -6.01 -3.50 1.01
C CYS A 170 -6.80 -2.25 1.43
N VAL A 171 -6.79 -1.19 0.61
CA VAL A 171 -7.52 0.05 0.92
C VAL A 171 -9.03 -0.17 1.02
N VAL A 172 -9.57 -1.17 0.31
CA VAL A 172 -11.00 -1.52 0.40
C VAL A 172 -11.25 -2.59 1.47
N ALA A 173 -10.43 -3.63 1.55
CA ALA A 173 -10.64 -4.74 2.47
C ALA A 173 -10.47 -4.34 3.94
N GLN A 174 -9.48 -3.49 4.27
CA GLN A 174 -9.20 -3.12 5.67
C GLN A 174 -10.36 -2.33 6.30
N PRO A 175 -10.94 -1.28 5.66
CA PRO A 175 -12.13 -0.61 6.20
C PRO A 175 -13.35 -1.52 6.29
N ILE A 176 -13.58 -2.38 5.30
CA ILE A 176 -14.70 -3.34 5.35
C ILE A 176 -14.56 -4.27 6.55
N LEU A 177 -13.36 -4.83 6.78
CA LEU A 177 -13.12 -5.64 7.97
C LEU A 177 -13.33 -4.84 9.27
N GLY A 178 -12.89 -3.58 9.31
CA GLY A 178 -13.14 -2.68 10.44
C GLY A 178 -14.64 -2.47 10.71
N LEU A 179 -15.45 -2.27 9.66
CA LEU A 179 -16.91 -2.15 9.78
C LEU A 179 -17.55 -3.47 10.25
N LEU A 180 -17.13 -4.61 9.70
CA LEU A 180 -17.60 -5.92 10.14
C LEU A 180 -17.21 -6.22 11.60
N TRP A 181 -16.03 -5.76 12.02
CA TRP A 181 -15.61 -5.84 13.41
C TRP A 181 -16.52 -5.04 14.33
N TRP A 182 -16.89 -3.82 13.91
CA TRP A 182 -17.74 -2.93 14.69
C TRP A 182 -19.21 -3.38 14.77
N TRP A 183 -19.77 -3.93 13.67
CA TRP A 183 -21.20 -4.26 13.60
C TRP A 183 -21.55 -5.68 14.02
N LEU A 184 -20.67 -6.65 13.78
CA LEU A 184 -20.99 -8.04 14.11
C LEU A 184 -20.70 -8.34 15.59
N PRO A 185 -21.48 -9.22 16.24
CA PRO A 185 -21.17 -9.69 17.58
C PRO A 185 -19.84 -10.47 17.65
N ARG A 186 -19.30 -10.64 18.85
CA ARG A 186 -18.17 -11.55 19.07
C ARG A 186 -18.64 -12.99 19.03
N GLY A 187 -17.82 -13.88 18.47
CA GLY A 187 -18.08 -15.31 18.46
C GLY A 187 -17.63 -15.98 17.17
N ARG A 188 -17.33 -17.28 17.25
CA ARG A 188 -16.72 -18.06 16.16
C ARG A 188 -17.46 -17.95 14.83
N GLY A 189 -18.80 -17.98 14.84
CA GLY A 189 -19.59 -17.84 13.61
C GLY A 189 -19.40 -16.48 12.92
N PHE A 190 -19.34 -15.41 13.70
CA PHE A 190 -19.08 -14.06 13.17
C PHE A 190 -17.61 -13.85 12.78
N ASP A 191 -16.67 -14.52 13.44
CA ASP A 191 -15.26 -14.51 13.03
C ASP A 191 -15.04 -15.20 11.69
N ILE A 192 -15.77 -16.30 11.42
CA ILE A 192 -15.82 -16.92 10.08
C ILE A 192 -16.38 -15.92 9.06
N LEU A 193 -17.48 -15.24 9.38
CA LEU A 193 -18.06 -14.24 8.47
C LEU A 193 -17.10 -13.08 8.17
N ARG A 194 -16.37 -12.59 9.19
CA ARG A 194 -15.32 -11.56 9.03
C ARG A 194 -14.19 -12.05 8.13
N LEU A 195 -13.70 -13.27 8.34
CA LEU A 195 -12.62 -13.84 7.54
C LEU A 195 -13.05 -14.05 6.09
N CYS A 196 -14.22 -14.65 5.86
CA CYS A 196 -14.78 -14.86 4.53
C CYS A 196 -15.03 -13.53 3.82
N GLY A 197 -15.59 -12.53 4.51
CA GLY A 197 -15.80 -11.19 3.97
C GLY A 197 -14.48 -10.51 3.58
N PHE A 198 -13.49 -10.53 4.49
CA PHE A 198 -12.18 -9.93 4.23
C PHE A 198 -11.45 -10.58 3.05
N MET A 199 -11.37 -11.92 3.06
CA MET A 199 -10.75 -12.69 1.98
C MET A 199 -11.52 -12.54 0.66
N GLY A 200 -12.86 -12.50 0.72
CA GLY A 200 -13.72 -12.27 -0.44
C GLY A 200 -13.46 -10.92 -1.10
N VAL A 201 -13.33 -9.85 -0.31
CA VAL A 201 -12.98 -8.51 -0.84
C VAL A 201 -11.57 -8.50 -1.43
N LEU A 202 -10.57 -9.10 -0.74
CA LEU A 202 -9.21 -9.19 -1.27
C LEU A 202 -9.19 -9.93 -2.62
N ALA A 203 -9.86 -11.09 -2.70
CA ALA A 203 -9.96 -11.88 -3.92
C ALA A 203 -10.72 -11.15 -5.03
N PHE A 204 -11.81 -10.46 -4.71
CA PHE A 204 -12.60 -9.68 -5.66
C PHE A 204 -11.78 -8.52 -6.25
N MET A 205 -11.18 -7.68 -5.40
CA MET A 205 -10.35 -6.55 -5.81
C MET A 205 -9.10 -7.01 -6.57
N GLY A 206 -8.46 -8.10 -6.10
CA GLY A 206 -7.36 -8.73 -6.82
C GLY A 206 -7.77 -9.26 -8.19
N GLY A 207 -8.96 -9.86 -8.30
CA GLY A 207 -9.55 -10.33 -9.56
C GLY A 207 -9.85 -9.20 -10.55
N LEU A 208 -10.31 -8.03 -10.06
CA LEU A 208 -10.48 -6.83 -10.87
C LEU A 208 -9.14 -6.26 -11.34
N ALA A 209 -8.12 -6.25 -10.47
CA ALA A 209 -6.76 -5.84 -10.81
C ALA A 209 -6.14 -6.76 -11.87
N VAL A 210 -6.39 -8.06 -11.80
CA VAL A 210 -5.92 -9.03 -12.79
C VAL A 210 -6.57 -8.79 -14.16
N ARG A 211 -7.84 -8.37 -14.18
CA ARG A 211 -8.53 -8.02 -15.42
C ARG A 211 -8.22 -6.61 -15.93
N GLY A 212 -7.48 -5.80 -15.16
CA GLY A 212 -7.13 -4.44 -15.53
C GLY A 212 -8.28 -3.44 -15.39
N HIS A 213 -9.33 -3.78 -14.65
CA HIS A 213 -10.52 -2.92 -14.47
C HIS A 213 -10.31 -1.80 -13.45
N LEU A 214 -9.29 -1.92 -12.59
CA LEU A 214 -8.98 -0.90 -11.60
C LEU A 214 -7.99 0.13 -12.18
N PRO A 215 -8.07 1.40 -11.74
CA PRO A 215 -7.11 2.41 -12.15
C PRO A 215 -5.67 1.92 -11.94
N ARG A 216 -4.83 2.08 -12.96
CA ARG A 216 -3.41 1.67 -12.98
C ARG A 216 -3.13 0.17 -12.97
N THR A 217 -4.15 -0.66 -13.18
CA THR A 217 -3.98 -2.12 -13.30
C THR A 217 -4.08 -2.62 -14.73
N ARG A 218 -4.56 -1.78 -15.67
CA ARG A 218 -4.57 -2.11 -17.10
C ARG A 218 -3.15 -2.40 -17.61
N PRO A 219 -2.93 -3.50 -18.34
CA PRO A 219 -1.68 -3.74 -19.04
C PRO A 219 -1.39 -2.59 -20.00
N ILE A 220 -0.20 -2.01 -19.88
CA ILE A 220 0.31 -1.02 -20.84
C ILE A 220 1.09 -1.80 -21.90
N LEU A 221 0.72 -1.69 -23.16
CA LEU A 221 1.39 -2.39 -24.25
C LEU A 221 2.71 -1.69 -24.63
N PRO A 222 3.69 -2.42 -25.22
CA PRO A 222 4.89 -1.79 -25.78
C PRO A 222 4.53 -0.67 -26.75
N GLY A 223 5.09 0.52 -26.53
CA GLY A 223 4.80 1.72 -27.32
C GLY A 223 3.65 2.60 -26.78
N GLU A 224 2.91 2.16 -25.76
CA GLU A 224 1.93 3.01 -25.08
C GLU A 224 2.56 3.93 -24.03
N LEU A 225 1.86 5.03 -23.72
CA LEU A 225 2.27 5.99 -22.70
C LEU A 225 1.84 5.48 -21.32
N ALA A 226 2.79 5.42 -20.38
CA ALA A 226 2.49 5.11 -18.97
C ALA A 226 1.69 6.21 -18.25
N VAL A 227 1.53 7.38 -18.91
CA VAL A 227 0.92 8.60 -18.40
C VAL A 227 -0.54 8.78 -18.84
N SER A 228 -1.09 7.87 -19.66
CA SER A 228 -2.44 8.02 -20.24
C SER A 228 -3.61 7.77 -19.29
N ASP A 229 -3.35 7.49 -18.00
CA ASP A 229 -4.36 7.31 -16.95
C ASP A 229 -4.39 8.52 -15.99
#